data_AF-A0A2W6UH10-F1
#
_entry.id   AF-A0A2W6UH10-F1
#
_cell.length_a   1.000
_cell.length_b   1.000
_cell.length_c   1.000
_cell.angle_alpha   90.00
_cell.angle_beta   90.00
_cell.angle_gamma   90.00
#
_symmetry.space_group_name_H-M   'P 1'
#
loop_
_entity.id
_entity.type
_entity.pdbx_description
1 polymer ?
#
loop_
_entity_poly.entity_id
_entity_poly.type
_entity_poly.pdbx_seq_one_letter_code
_entity_poly.pdbx_strand_id
1 'polypeptide(L)'
;MPVLPRPARPRALIADIKTAFSGNRRHRLIFAAAAVGMTSLIITGFIVESRSGILPGASTVYAADWSENRTDAEIIAQQKIDQKEIEAAKAERRRQFKKVDDSLKRWGL
;
A
#
# COMPACT_ATOMS: atom_id res chain seq x y z
N MET A 1 12.92 64.95 -5.64
CA MET A 1 13.27 63.59 -6.09
C MET A 1 11.99 62.75 -6.13
N PRO A 2 11.67 62.02 -7.20
CA PRO A 2 10.50 61.16 -7.20
C PRO A 2 10.74 59.97 -6.25
N VAL A 3 9.83 59.76 -5.30
CA VAL A 3 9.92 58.85 -4.14
C VAL A 3 9.28 57.46 -4.40
N LEU A 4 8.73 57.20 -5.59
CA LEU A 4 8.02 55.95 -5.88
C LEU A 4 8.77 55.05 -6.88
N PRO A 5 8.85 53.72 -6.60
CA PRO A 5 9.46 52.76 -7.52
C PRO A 5 8.63 52.64 -8.80
N ARG A 6 9.31 52.36 -9.91
CA ARG A 6 8.64 52.17 -11.21
C ARG A 6 7.63 51.02 -11.14
N PRO A 7 6.39 51.19 -11.63
CA PRO A 7 5.39 50.14 -11.59
C PRO A 7 5.83 48.93 -12.42
N ALA A 8 5.68 47.74 -11.84
CA ALA A 8 6.06 46.49 -12.48
C ALA A 8 5.26 46.30 -13.78
N ARG A 9 5.97 46.05 -14.88
CA ARG A 9 5.35 45.83 -16.20
C ARG A 9 4.99 44.34 -16.33
N PRO A 10 3.85 43.98 -16.95
CA PRO A 10 3.46 42.58 -17.16
C PRO A 10 4.53 41.74 -17.87
N ARG A 11 5.29 42.36 -18.79
CA ARG A 11 6.44 41.74 -19.46
C ARG A 11 7.59 41.39 -18.51
N ALA A 12 7.78 42.18 -17.44
CA ALA A 12 8.79 41.90 -16.43
C ALA A 12 8.41 40.67 -15.61
N LEU A 13 7.13 40.49 -15.26
CA LEU A 13 6.63 39.28 -14.61
C LEU A 13 6.90 38.03 -15.46
N ILE A 14 6.57 38.08 -16.75
CA ILE A 14 6.79 36.94 -17.66
C ILE A 14 8.28 36.64 -17.82
N ALA A 15 9.13 37.68 -17.93
CA ALA A 15 10.57 37.52 -18.00
C ALA A 15 11.16 36.94 -16.71
N ASP A 16 10.61 37.32 -15.55
CA ASP A 16 11.05 36.84 -14.24
C ASP A 16 10.64 35.37 -14.01
N ILE A 17 9.41 34.99 -14.38
CA ILE A 17 8.98 33.59 -14.40
C ILE A 17 9.88 32.78 -15.33
N LYS A 18 10.12 33.26 -16.56
CA LYS A 18 11.01 32.58 -17.50
C LYS A 18 12.43 32.44 -16.93
N THR A 19 12.97 33.47 -16.28
CA THR A 19 14.30 33.42 -15.64
C THR A 19 14.32 32.44 -14.47
N ALA A 20 13.26 32.42 -13.66
CA ALA A 20 13.08 31.48 -12.57
C ALA A 20 13.06 30.03 -13.05
N PHE A 21 12.59 29.73 -14.27
CA PHE A 21 12.65 28.38 -14.85
C PHE A 21 13.88 28.15 -15.76
N SER A 22 14.54 29.22 -16.22
CA SER A 22 15.70 29.19 -17.12
C SER A 22 17.05 29.12 -16.39
N GLY A 23 17.08 29.31 -15.07
CA GLY A 23 18.30 29.19 -14.29
C GLY A 23 18.86 27.76 -14.36
N ASN A 24 20.02 27.61 -15.01
CA ASN A 24 20.70 26.35 -15.33
C ASN A 24 21.27 25.65 -14.08
N ARG A 25 20.41 25.34 -13.11
CA ARG A 25 20.73 24.67 -11.85
C ARG A 25 20.31 23.22 -11.98
N ARG A 26 21.17 22.39 -12.59
CA ARG A 26 20.93 20.95 -12.82
C ARG A 26 20.38 20.22 -11.57
N HIS A 27 20.85 20.61 -10.38
CA HIS A 27 20.37 20.10 -9.11
C HIS A 27 18.87 20.32 -8.87
N ARG A 28 18.31 21.47 -9.29
CA ARG A 28 16.88 21.78 -9.11
C ARG A 28 15.97 20.85 -9.92
N LEU A 29 16.40 20.43 -11.11
CA LEU A 29 15.66 19.44 -11.91
C LEU A 29 15.71 18.06 -11.25
N ILE A 30 16.85 17.68 -10.68
CA ILE A 30 17.00 16.41 -9.95
C ILE A 30 16.09 16.40 -8.71
N PHE A 31 16.09 17.47 -7.91
CA PHE A 31 15.20 17.56 -6.75
C PHE A 31 13.73 17.62 -7.14
N ALA A 32 13.37 18.31 -8.23
CA ALA A 32 11.99 18.31 -8.73
C ALA A 32 11.55 16.92 -9.19
N ALA A 33 12.39 16.21 -9.94
CA ALA A 33 12.14 14.85 -10.37
C ALA A 33 12.05 13.88 -9.18
N ALA A 34 12.92 14.03 -8.18
CA ALA A 34 12.88 13.24 -6.95
C ALA A 34 11.60 13.49 -6.15
N ALA A 35 11.16 14.75 -6.03
CA ALA A 35 9.92 15.09 -5.35
C ALA A 35 8.71 14.44 -6.04
N VAL A 36 8.59 14.63 -7.36
CA VAL A 36 7.50 14.01 -8.15
C VAL A 36 7.57 12.49 -8.09
N GLY A 37 8.77 11.91 -8.19
CA GLY A 37 8.99 10.47 -8.13
C GLY A 37 8.60 9.89 -6.78
N MET A 38 9.00 10.52 -5.67
CA MET A 38 8.66 10.08 -4.32
C MET A 38 7.15 10.15 -4.08
N THR A 39 6.50 11.25 -4.44
CA THR A 39 5.04 11.38 -4.33
C THR A 39 4.32 10.33 -5.17
N SER A 40 4.78 10.10 -6.41
CA SER A 40 4.19 9.08 -7.30
C SER A 40 4.37 7.66 -6.74
N LEU A 41 5.51 7.37 -6.12
CA LEU A 41 5.79 6.10 -5.45
C LEU A 41 4.79 5.83 -4.32
N ILE A 42 4.54 6.82 -3.46
CA ILE A 42 3.60 6.68 -2.34
C ILE A 42 2.19 6.41 -2.87
N ILE A 43 1.72 7.20 -3.85
CA ILE A 43 0.39 7.02 -4.45
C ILE A 43 0.27 5.63 -5.09
N THR A 44 1.29 5.20 -5.82
CA THR A 44 1.29 3.89 -6.48
C THR A 44 1.27 2.76 -5.45
N GLY A 45 1.99 2.90 -4.34
CA GLY A 45 1.97 1.95 -3.21
C GLY A 45 0.55 1.75 -2.68
N PHE A 46 -0.17 2.83 -2.39
CA PHE A 46 -1.57 2.76 -1.94
C PHE A 46 -2.51 2.15 -3.00
N ILE A 47 -2.33 2.47 -4.28
CA ILE A 47 -3.15 1.88 -5.36
C ILE A 47 -2.91 0.37 -5.46
N VAL A 48 -1.66 -0.07 -5.38
CA VAL A 48 -1.30 -1.49 -5.39
C VAL A 48 -1.91 -2.18 -4.18
N GLU A 49 -1.72 -1.64 -2.98
CA GLU A 49 -2.28 -2.21 -1.74
C GLU A 49 -3.82 -2.33 -1.81
N SER A 50 -4.50 -1.27 -2.27
CA SER A 50 -5.95 -1.24 -2.43
C SER A 50 -6.46 -2.30 -3.42
N ARG A 51 -5.72 -2.56 -4.49
CA ARG A 51 -6.11 -3.57 -5.52
C ARG A 51 -5.72 -4.98 -5.15
N SER A 52 -4.60 -5.16 -4.45
CA SER A 52 -4.07 -6.47 -4.13
C SER A 52 -4.80 -7.15 -2.95
N GLY A 53 -5.62 -6.42 -2.19
CA GLY A 53 -6.43 -7.00 -1.10
C GLY A 53 -5.60 -7.76 -0.06
N ILE A 54 -4.33 -7.34 0.12
CA ILE A 54 -3.34 -8.05 0.94
C ILE A 54 -3.77 -8.06 2.41
N LEU A 55 -4.49 -7.04 2.84
CA LEU A 55 -5.11 -6.99 4.14
C LEU A 55 -6.44 -7.77 4.08
N PRO A 56 -6.63 -8.83 4.89
CA PRO A 56 -7.95 -9.42 5.04
C PRO A 56 -8.88 -8.29 5.51
N GLY A 57 -9.91 -8.00 4.70
CA GLY A 57 -10.95 -7.04 5.08
C GLY A 57 -11.50 -7.38 6.45
N ALA A 58 -12.00 -6.38 7.18
CA ALA A 58 -12.50 -6.55 8.54
C ALA A 58 -13.35 -7.82 8.67
N SER A 59 -12.77 -8.87 9.26
CA SER A 59 -13.47 -10.13 9.43
C SER A 59 -14.45 -9.95 10.57
N THR A 60 -15.73 -9.71 10.26
CA THR A 60 -16.78 -9.81 11.25
C THR A 60 -16.85 -11.28 11.69
N VAL A 61 -16.20 -11.60 12.80
CA VAL A 61 -16.29 -12.92 13.42
C VAL A 61 -17.65 -12.98 14.11
N TYR A 62 -18.63 -13.58 13.44
CA TYR A 62 -19.91 -13.89 14.06
C TYR A 62 -19.68 -15.03 15.05
N ALA A 63 -19.85 -14.76 16.34
CA ALA A 63 -19.99 -15.83 17.31
C ALA A 63 -21.27 -16.59 16.95
N ALA A 64 -21.15 -17.89 16.65
CA ALA A 64 -22.32 -18.72 16.40
C ALA A 64 -23.19 -18.77 17.65
N ASP A 65 -24.49 -18.58 17.48
CA ASP A 65 -25.46 -18.73 18.55
C ASP A 65 -25.63 -20.23 18.82
N TRP A 66 -25.18 -20.69 19.99
CA TRP A 66 -25.21 -22.12 20.34
C TRP A 66 -26.44 -22.42 21.20
N SER A 67 -27.19 -23.46 20.86
CA SER A 67 -28.31 -23.93 21.68
C SER A 67 -27.82 -24.41 23.05
N GLU A 68 -28.46 -23.96 24.13
CA GLU A 68 -28.20 -24.44 25.50
C GLU A 68 -28.42 -25.95 25.67
N ASN A 69 -29.25 -26.55 24.82
CA ASN A 69 -29.62 -27.98 24.90
C ASN A 69 -28.68 -28.90 24.11
N ARG A 70 -27.54 -28.40 23.60
CA ARG A 70 -26.61 -29.23 22.82
C ARG A 70 -25.96 -30.29 23.70
N THR A 71 -25.86 -31.51 23.16
CA THR A 71 -25.21 -32.64 23.85
C THR A 71 -23.70 -32.69 23.59
N ASP A 72 -22.93 -33.27 24.52
CA ASP A 72 -21.48 -33.44 24.37
C ASP A 72 -21.09 -34.20 23.09
N ALA A 73 -21.91 -35.17 22.67
CA ALA A 73 -21.69 -35.92 21.45
C ALA A 73 -21.74 -35.02 20.20
N GLU A 74 -22.67 -34.07 20.16
CA GLU A 74 -22.80 -33.09 19.08
C GLU A 74 -21.66 -32.08 19.09
N ILE A 75 -21.19 -31.67 20.29
CA ILE A 75 -20.01 -30.80 20.44
C ILE A 75 -18.77 -31.47 19.84
N ILE A 76 -18.51 -32.72 20.22
CA ILE A 76 -17.34 -33.47 19.76
C ILE A 76 -17.41 -33.74 18.25
N ALA A 77 -18.60 -34.03 17.73
CA ALA A 77 -18.82 -34.20 16.30
C ALA A 77 -18.49 -32.92 15.52
N GLN A 78 -18.99 -31.77 15.98
CA GLN A 78 -18.72 -30.48 15.34
C GLN A 78 -17.22 -30.12 15.42
N GLN A 79 -16.59 -30.30 16.58
CA GLN A 79 -15.15 -30.03 16.75
C GLN A 79 -14.29 -30.84 15.77
N LYS A 80 -14.66 -32.10 15.49
CA LYS A 80 -13.94 -32.92 14.49
C LYS A 80 -14.07 -32.37 13.08
N ILE A 81 -15.21 -31.78 12.74
CA ILE A 81 -15.44 -31.15 11.43
C ILE A 81 -14.59 -29.88 11.33
N ASP A 82 -14.71 -28.99 12.31
CA ASP A 82 -14.00 -27.71 12.35
C ASP A 82 -12.47 -27.93 12.35
N GLN A 83 -11.99 -28.93 13.10
CA GLN A 83 -10.58 -29.28 13.15
C GLN A 83 -10.03 -29.69 11.77
N LYS A 84 -10.81 -30.44 10.98
CA LYS A 84 -10.41 -30.83 9.63
C LYS A 84 -10.29 -29.63 8.70
N GLU A 85 -11.22 -28.68 8.78
CA GLU A 85 -11.18 -27.46 7.98
C GLU A 85 -9.95 -26.61 8.34
N ILE A 86 -9.68 -26.45 9.63
CA ILE A 86 -8.50 -25.73 10.13
C ILE A 86 -7.20 -26.41 9.65
N GLU A 87 -7.14 -27.74 9.70
CA GLU A 87 -5.97 -28.48 9.24
C GLU A 87 -5.75 -28.37 7.73
N ALA A 88 -6.82 -28.42 6.94
CA ALA A 88 -6.76 -28.22 5.49
C ALA A 88 -6.24 -26.81 5.14
N ALA A 89 -6.80 -25.77 5.77
CA ALA A 89 -6.36 -24.39 5.58
C ALA A 89 -4.88 -24.20 5.99
N LYS A 90 -4.45 -24.79 7.12
CA LYS A 90 -3.05 -24.78 7.54
C LYS A 90 -2.15 -25.50 6.53
N ALA A 91 -2.58 -26.63 5.99
CA ALA A 91 -1.82 -27.38 5.00
C ALA A 91 -1.64 -26.58 3.70
N GLU A 92 -2.68 -25.91 3.23
CA GLU A 92 -2.60 -25.02 2.07
C GLU A 92 -1.64 -23.86 2.32
N ARG A 93 -1.74 -23.19 3.46
CA ARG A 93 -0.83 -22.10 3.82
C ARG A 93 0.63 -22.57 3.84
N ARG A 94 0.90 -23.74 4.43
CA ARG A 94 2.24 -24.36 4.40
C ARG A 94 2.74 -24.60 2.98
N ARG A 95 1.87 -25.05 2.05
CA ARG A 95 2.24 -25.24 0.64
C ARG A 95 2.58 -23.92 -0.06
N GLN A 96 1.80 -22.87 0.19
CA GLN A 96 2.07 -21.54 -0.35
C GLN A 96 3.42 -21.01 0.13
N PHE A 97 3.69 -21.08 1.45
CA PHE A 97 4.99 -20.67 2.01
C PHE A 97 6.15 -21.52 1.47
N LYS A 98 5.96 -22.83 1.31
CA LYS A 98 6.99 -23.69 0.71
C LYS A 98 7.33 -23.26 -0.72
N LYS A 99 6.34 -22.93 -1.55
CA LYS A 99 6.58 -22.42 -2.92
C LYS A 99 7.38 -21.11 -2.92
N VAL A 100 7.12 -20.23 -1.96
CA VAL A 100 7.87 -18.98 -1.79
C VAL A 100 9.31 -19.27 -1.36
N ASP A 101 9.51 -20.11 -0.35
CA ASP A 101 10.83 -20.55 0.13
C ASP A 101 11.66 -21.20 -1.00
N ASP A 102 11.08 -22.13 -1.76
CA ASP A 102 11.73 -22.77 -2.91
C ASP A 102 12.10 -21.74 -3.99
N SER A 103 11.28 -20.70 -4.19
CA SER A 103 11.55 -19.63 -5.15
C SER A 103 12.68 -18.70 -4.68
N LEU A 104 12.75 -18.38 -3.39
CA LEU A 104 13.82 -17.58 -2.79
C LEU A 104 15.16 -18.31 -2.87
N LYS A 105 15.19 -19.60 -2.49
CA LYS A 105 16.38 -20.45 -2.61
C LYS A 105 16.90 -20.52 -4.04
N ARG A 106 16.02 -20.63 -5.03
CA ARG A 106 16.39 -20.61 -6.45
C ARG A 106 17.07 -19.28 -6.85
N TRP A 107 16.70 -18.17 -6.22
CA TRP A 107 17.29 -16.86 -6.45
C TRP A 107 18.53 -16.59 -5.57
N GLY A 108 18.94 -17.55 -4.73
CA GLY A 108 20.11 -17.44 -3.85
C GLY A 108 19.90 -16.55 -2.63
N LEU A 109 18.64 -16.30 -2.25
CA LEU A 109 18.22 -15.59 -1.04
C LEU A 109 17.71 -16.56 0.03
#